data_AF-A0A1F9ZJP0-F1
#
_entry.id   AF-A0A1F9ZJP0-F1
#
_cell.length_a   1.000
_cell.length_b   1.000
_cell.length_c   1.000
_cell.angle_alpha   90.00
_cell.angle_beta   90.00
_cell.angle_gamma   90.00
#
_symmetry.space_group_name_H-M   'P 1'
#
loop_
_entity.id
_entity.type
_entity.pdbx_description
1 polymer ?
#
loop_
_entity_poly.entity_id
_entity_poly.type
_entity_poly.pdbx_seq_one_letter_code
_entity_poly.pdbx_strand_id
1 'polypeptide(L)'
;MARIHDTSMRVLEEVGILVHSKQTRDMLVQAGAHASKDGSRLLLPEDLIESALSSAPKSILLAGRDKKHDLTIPSNDRMYVAPGGEGVYIKDLTNGQSRPADSNDLKNFAILSQALPQVDFFWPLVGALEQPVQLKGMTELKISMEHTVKHIQAMATSALEARQMVEFGCIFTGTPEALAKRPLFSAVECPISPLTFEQGLVEAQVELAKASIPVVAMSASVMGLTSPVTISGTIAQVNAENLASLVISQVAKKGAPFIYSSDSSPGDLKLGSIDYGALEATLVKTGMGQMGRRYGLPTMVCGIGLEDLSLSLANLWDGVPHLLTQSVIPSDLASGIGGIDQAAGASYEQFMVDAWVWDIAKEYTRPFDTSDEAISFE
;
A
#
# COMPACT_ATOMS: atom_id res chain seq x y z
N MET A 1 -14.85 -15.35 5.62
CA MET A 1 -14.82 -14.30 4.58
C MET A 1 -16.17 -13.90 4.02
N ALA A 2 -17.10 -14.81 3.65
CA ALA A 2 -18.45 -14.40 3.22
C ALA A 2 -19.15 -13.47 4.23
N ARG A 3 -19.23 -13.86 5.51
CA ARG A 3 -19.79 -12.99 6.57
C ARG A 3 -19.09 -11.65 6.74
N ILE A 4 -17.78 -11.57 6.46
CA ILE A 4 -17.02 -10.31 6.52
C ILE A 4 -17.47 -9.41 5.38
N HIS A 5 -17.54 -9.94 4.16
CA HIS A 5 -18.10 -9.23 3.00
C HIS A 5 -19.50 -8.70 3.30
N ASP A 6 -20.43 -9.55 3.71
CA ASP A 6 -21.83 -9.16 3.99
C ASP A 6 -21.89 -8.06 5.06
N THR A 7 -21.02 -8.14 6.08
CA THR A 7 -20.93 -7.11 7.12
C THR A 7 -20.40 -5.79 6.55
N SER A 8 -19.37 -5.82 5.70
CA SER A 8 -18.85 -4.61 5.05
C SER A 8 -19.87 -3.97 4.11
N MET A 9 -20.65 -4.78 3.38
CA MET A 9 -21.75 -4.28 2.53
C MET A 9 -22.78 -3.53 3.39
N ARG A 10 -23.20 -4.13 4.50
CA ARG A 10 -24.09 -3.49 5.47
C ARG A 10 -23.50 -2.22 6.09
N VAL A 11 -22.20 -2.19 6.37
CA VAL A 11 -21.52 -0.96 6.83
C VAL A 11 -21.65 0.14 5.78
N LEU A 12 -21.43 -0.16 4.50
CA LEU A 12 -21.52 0.83 3.43
C LEU A 12 -22.95 1.29 3.14
N GLU A 13 -23.93 0.40 3.30
CA GLU A 13 -25.35 0.69 3.06
C GLU A 13 -26.04 1.37 4.26
N GLU A 14 -25.75 0.94 5.49
CA GLU A 14 -26.45 1.42 6.70
C GLU A 14 -25.70 2.57 7.40
N VAL A 15 -24.36 2.55 7.40
CA VAL A 15 -23.51 3.56 8.09
C VAL A 15 -22.95 4.57 7.08
N GLY A 16 -22.39 4.08 5.99
CA GLY A 16 -21.80 4.88 4.92
C GLY A 16 -20.47 5.56 5.27
N ILE A 17 -19.97 6.30 4.28
CA ILE A 17 -18.68 6.98 4.33
C ILE A 17 -18.84 8.49 4.47
N LEU A 18 -17.88 9.12 5.14
CA LEU A 18 -17.78 10.57 5.20
C LEU A 18 -16.85 11.04 4.08
N VAL A 19 -17.32 11.95 3.21
CA VAL A 19 -16.52 12.50 2.11
C VAL A 19 -16.52 14.01 2.22
N HIS A 20 -15.37 14.60 2.55
CA HIS A 20 -15.24 16.05 2.76
C HIS A 20 -15.16 16.84 1.45
N SER A 21 -14.69 16.23 0.35
CA SER A 21 -14.74 16.85 -0.97
C SER A 21 -16.17 16.89 -1.51
N LYS A 22 -16.73 18.10 -1.64
CA LYS A 22 -18.03 18.31 -2.29
C LYS A 22 -18.06 17.77 -3.71
N GLN A 23 -16.99 17.98 -4.49
CA GLN A 23 -16.92 17.51 -5.87
C GLN A 23 -17.02 15.99 -5.95
N THR A 24 -16.26 15.29 -5.09
CA THR A 24 -16.29 13.82 -5.05
C THR A 24 -17.63 13.30 -4.54
N ARG A 25 -18.22 13.98 -3.55
CA ARG A 25 -19.56 13.66 -3.05
C ARG A 25 -20.62 13.77 -4.15
N ASP A 26 -20.62 14.87 -4.91
CA ASP A 26 -21.57 15.10 -6.01
C ASP A 26 -21.39 14.03 -7.11
N MET A 27 -20.15 13.65 -7.42
CA MET A 27 -19.83 12.58 -8.37
C MET A 27 -20.40 11.22 -7.94
N LEU A 28 -20.24 10.86 -6.67
CA LEU A 28 -20.77 9.60 -6.13
C LEU A 28 -22.30 9.60 -6.12
N VAL A 29 -22.94 10.72 -5.78
CA VAL A 29 -24.41 10.85 -5.82
C VAL A 29 -24.95 10.68 -7.23
N GLN A 30 -24.29 11.27 -8.23
CA GLN A 30 -24.64 11.07 -9.65
C GLN A 30 -24.49 9.60 -10.08
N ALA A 31 -23.59 8.85 -9.45
CA ALA A 31 -23.39 7.42 -9.71
C ALA A 31 -24.35 6.50 -8.92
N GLY A 32 -25.22 7.04 -8.07
CA GLY A 32 -26.24 6.28 -7.33
C GLY A 32 -25.99 6.15 -5.82
N ALA A 33 -24.93 6.75 -5.28
CA ALA A 33 -24.82 6.91 -3.84
C ALA A 33 -25.92 7.86 -3.33
N HIS A 34 -26.34 7.70 -2.08
CA HIS A 34 -27.37 8.56 -1.50
C HIS A 34 -26.95 9.04 -0.12
N ALA A 35 -27.49 10.20 0.28
CA ALA A 35 -27.16 10.77 1.58
C ALA A 35 -27.82 9.96 2.71
N SER A 36 -27.13 9.83 3.84
CA SER A 36 -27.70 9.33 5.10
C SER A 36 -28.86 10.21 5.57
N LYS A 37 -29.64 9.72 6.55
CA LYS A 37 -30.83 10.45 7.08
C LYS A 37 -30.50 11.86 7.61
N ASP A 38 -29.33 12.03 8.21
CA ASP A 38 -28.82 13.31 8.72
C ASP A 38 -28.02 14.10 7.66
N GLY A 39 -27.82 13.52 6.47
CA GLY A 39 -27.09 14.11 5.36
C GLY A 39 -25.56 14.13 5.48
N SER A 40 -25.00 13.67 6.60
CA SER A 40 -23.57 13.78 6.90
C SER A 40 -22.72 12.80 6.09
N ARG A 41 -23.23 11.59 5.83
CA ARG A 41 -22.54 10.50 5.15
C ARG A 41 -23.17 10.16 3.81
N LEU A 42 -22.40 9.49 2.96
CA LEU A 42 -22.88 8.83 1.76
C LEU A 42 -23.01 7.33 2.01
N LEU A 43 -24.21 6.82 1.77
CA LEU A 43 -24.52 5.40 1.74
C LEU A 43 -24.26 4.88 0.33
N LEU A 44 -23.55 3.76 0.23
CA LEU A 44 -23.22 3.13 -1.06
C LEU A 44 -24.07 1.86 -1.21
N PRO A 45 -25.02 1.82 -2.17
CA PRO A 45 -25.84 0.64 -2.39
C PRO A 45 -25.02 -0.52 -2.97
N GLU A 46 -25.48 -1.75 -2.75
CA GLU A 46 -24.82 -2.98 -3.19
C GLU A 46 -24.51 -2.98 -4.70
N ASP A 47 -25.49 -2.63 -5.55
CA ASP A 47 -25.32 -2.57 -7.01
C ASP A 47 -24.15 -1.67 -7.45
N LEU A 48 -23.92 -0.56 -6.74
CA LEU A 48 -22.82 0.36 -7.04
C LEU A 48 -21.46 -0.29 -6.72
N ILE A 49 -21.40 -1.01 -5.61
CA ILE A 49 -20.19 -1.72 -5.16
C ILE A 49 -19.90 -2.91 -6.08
N GLU A 50 -20.92 -3.70 -6.42
CA GLU A 50 -20.78 -4.84 -7.35
C GLU A 50 -20.34 -4.38 -8.75
N SER A 51 -20.91 -3.28 -9.24
CA SER A 51 -20.50 -2.66 -10.51
C SER A 51 -19.02 -2.28 -10.51
N ALA A 52 -18.54 -1.68 -9.42
CA ALA A 52 -17.12 -1.32 -9.26
C ALA A 52 -16.22 -2.56 -9.17
N LEU A 53 -16.62 -3.58 -8.41
CA LEU A 53 -15.91 -4.86 -8.32
C LEU A 53 -15.81 -5.56 -9.68
N SER A 54 -16.86 -5.48 -10.50
CA SER A 54 -16.92 -6.05 -11.83
C SER A 54 -16.04 -5.30 -12.83
N SER A 55 -15.99 -3.96 -12.76
CA SER A 55 -15.23 -3.16 -13.72
C SER A 55 -13.74 -3.10 -13.44
N ALA A 56 -13.31 -3.32 -12.21
CA ALA A 56 -11.92 -3.22 -11.80
C ALA A 56 -11.04 -4.31 -12.45
N PRO A 57 -9.90 -3.95 -13.06
CA PRO A 57 -8.97 -4.92 -13.64
C PRO A 57 -8.49 -5.93 -12.59
N LYS A 58 -8.48 -7.22 -12.96
CA LYS A 58 -8.00 -8.32 -12.11
C LYS A 58 -6.52 -8.62 -12.27
N SER A 59 -5.88 -8.01 -13.26
CA SER A 59 -4.44 -8.00 -13.44
C SER A 59 -3.98 -6.63 -13.92
N ILE A 60 -2.89 -6.15 -13.36
CA ILE A 60 -2.33 -4.83 -13.67
C ILE A 60 -0.81 -4.93 -13.82
N LEU A 61 -0.26 -4.05 -14.67
CA LEU A 61 1.18 -3.88 -14.85
C LEU A 61 1.66 -2.70 -14.00
N LEU A 62 2.66 -2.94 -13.17
CA LEU A 62 3.48 -1.92 -12.52
C LEU A 62 4.78 -1.81 -13.30
N ALA A 63 4.88 -0.81 -14.17
CA ALA A 63 6.00 -0.70 -15.09
C ALA A 63 7.22 -0.08 -14.42
N GLY A 64 8.40 -0.65 -14.67
CA GLY A 64 9.66 0.03 -14.48
C GLY A 64 9.94 0.99 -15.64
N ARG A 65 10.88 1.91 -15.44
CA ARG A 65 11.44 2.70 -16.56
C ARG A 65 12.19 1.81 -17.55
N ASP A 66 12.77 0.72 -17.05
CA ASP A 66 13.30 -0.39 -17.85
C ASP A 66 12.35 -1.60 -17.74
N LYS A 67 12.02 -2.22 -18.89
CA LYS A 67 11.10 -3.36 -18.98
C LYS A 67 11.55 -4.56 -18.14
N LYS A 68 12.84 -4.69 -17.83
CA LYS A 68 13.34 -5.75 -16.95
C LYS A 68 12.83 -5.65 -15.51
N HIS A 69 12.27 -4.50 -15.13
CA HIS A 69 11.70 -4.23 -13.81
C HIS A 69 10.16 -4.09 -13.87
N ASP A 70 9.53 -4.54 -14.95
CA ASP A 70 8.08 -4.63 -15.04
C ASP A 70 7.57 -5.73 -14.09
N LEU A 71 6.60 -5.40 -13.25
CA LEU A 71 5.93 -6.33 -12.36
C LEU A 71 4.48 -6.47 -12.78
N THR A 72 4.02 -7.70 -13.02
CA THR A 72 2.60 -7.98 -13.24
C THR A 72 2.01 -8.52 -11.95
N ILE A 73 0.91 -7.93 -11.50
CA ILE A 73 0.14 -8.45 -10.37
C ILE A 73 -1.27 -8.84 -10.81
N PRO A 74 -1.88 -9.91 -10.26
CA PRO A 74 -1.38 -10.74 -9.17
C PRO A 74 -0.10 -11.49 -9.52
N SER A 75 0.78 -11.65 -8.52
CA SER A 75 2.05 -12.34 -8.72
C SER A 75 1.84 -13.85 -8.79
N ASN A 76 2.65 -14.54 -9.60
CA ASN A 76 2.48 -15.98 -9.86
C ASN A 76 3.27 -16.86 -8.89
N ASP A 77 4.33 -16.34 -8.29
CA ASP A 77 5.33 -17.11 -7.54
C ASP A 77 5.46 -16.64 -6.08
N ARG A 78 5.65 -15.34 -5.86
CA ARG A 78 5.84 -14.72 -4.56
C ARG A 78 5.32 -13.29 -4.54
N MET A 79 5.16 -12.71 -3.35
CA MET A 79 4.96 -11.27 -3.25
C MET A 79 6.20 -10.49 -3.73
N TYR A 80 5.94 -9.36 -4.36
CA TYR A 80 6.95 -8.34 -4.63
C TYR A 80 7.08 -7.43 -3.42
N VAL A 81 8.30 -7.00 -3.10
CA VAL A 81 8.55 -6.21 -1.89
C VAL A 81 9.21 -4.88 -2.18
N ALA A 82 8.91 -3.90 -1.33
CA ALA A 82 9.47 -2.57 -1.35
C ALA A 82 9.91 -2.12 0.05
N PRO A 83 10.70 -1.05 0.14
CA PRO A 83 10.90 -0.34 1.40
C PRO A 83 9.59 0.09 2.04
N GLY A 84 9.64 0.49 3.32
CA GLY A 84 8.52 1.15 3.99
C GLY A 84 8.14 2.51 3.41
N GLY A 85 7.19 3.20 4.06
CA GLY A 85 6.69 4.51 3.62
C GLY A 85 6.98 5.62 4.63
N GLU A 86 7.55 6.72 4.15
CA GLU A 86 7.57 8.05 4.78
C GLU A 86 8.01 8.17 6.25
N GLY A 87 8.96 7.36 6.70
CA GLY A 87 9.62 7.53 7.99
C GLY A 87 10.18 8.96 8.16
N VAL A 88 10.07 9.52 9.37
CA VAL A 88 10.37 10.94 9.61
C VAL A 88 11.79 11.18 10.12
N TYR A 89 12.50 10.13 10.48
CA TYR A 89 13.86 10.21 11.00
C TYR A 89 14.71 9.03 10.55
N ILE A 90 16.03 9.26 10.52
CA ILE A 90 17.03 8.21 10.35
C ILE A 90 17.63 7.88 11.70
N LYS A 91 17.81 6.59 11.97
CA LYS A 91 18.62 6.10 13.08
C LYS A 91 19.80 5.29 12.58
N ASP A 92 20.98 5.65 13.05
CA ASP A 92 22.17 4.82 12.91
C ASP A 92 22.16 3.79 14.03
N LEU A 93 21.98 2.52 13.69
CA LEU A 93 21.88 1.44 14.68
C LEU A 93 23.25 1.05 15.27
N THR A 94 24.36 1.51 14.69
CA THR A 94 25.72 1.20 15.17
C THR A 94 26.15 2.11 16.31
N ASN A 95 25.75 3.38 16.29
CA ASN A 95 26.09 4.37 17.33
C ASN A 95 24.87 4.90 18.09
N GLY A 96 23.65 4.56 17.67
CA GLY A 96 22.40 4.90 18.34
C GLY A 96 21.92 6.34 18.10
N GLN A 97 22.56 7.12 17.23
CA GLN A 97 22.16 8.49 16.95
C GLN A 97 20.94 8.54 16.03
N SER A 98 20.08 9.54 16.23
CA SER A 98 18.92 9.81 15.39
C SER A 98 18.92 11.25 14.91
N ARG A 99 18.43 11.48 13.69
CA ARG A 99 18.26 12.81 13.10
C ARG A 99 17.04 12.82 12.17
N PRO A 100 16.44 13.99 11.91
CA PRO A 100 15.43 14.12 10.86
C PRO A 100 15.96 13.59 9.52
N ALA A 101 15.07 12.92 8.78
CA ALA A 101 15.35 12.48 7.42
C ALA A 101 15.31 13.66 6.44
N ASP A 102 16.03 13.55 5.34
CA ASP A 102 16.03 14.54 4.26
C ASP A 102 15.98 13.90 2.86
N SER A 103 15.90 14.73 1.83
CA SER A 103 15.96 14.29 0.42
C SER A 103 17.21 13.48 0.05
N ASN A 104 18.34 13.67 0.72
CA ASN A 104 19.54 12.86 0.46
C ASN A 104 19.37 11.43 0.97
N ASP A 105 18.69 11.25 2.09
CA ASP A 105 18.35 9.92 2.60
C ASP A 105 17.42 9.17 1.66
N LEU A 106 16.38 9.84 1.16
CA LEU A 106 15.48 9.27 0.16
C LEU A 106 16.28 8.82 -1.08
N LYS A 107 17.16 9.69 -1.59
CA LYS A 107 18.06 9.37 -2.70
C LYS A 107 18.90 8.12 -2.39
N ASN A 108 19.49 8.03 -1.21
CA ASN A 108 20.34 6.90 -0.83
C ASN A 108 19.52 5.60 -0.77
N PHE A 109 18.31 5.62 -0.20
CA PHE A 109 17.42 4.46 -0.24
C PHE A 109 16.98 4.08 -1.65
N ALA A 110 16.77 5.05 -2.55
CA ALA A 110 16.48 4.75 -3.96
C ALA A 110 17.66 4.02 -4.64
N ILE A 111 18.90 4.48 -4.38
CA ILE A 111 20.12 3.83 -4.89
C ILE A 111 20.26 2.41 -4.32
N LEU A 112 20.09 2.24 -3.01
CA LEU A 112 20.16 0.93 -2.36
C LEU A 112 19.07 -0.01 -2.89
N SER A 113 17.84 0.48 -3.00
CA SER A 113 16.71 -0.27 -3.55
C SER A 113 16.97 -0.68 -4.99
N GLN A 114 17.63 0.15 -5.81
CA GLN A 114 18.02 -0.21 -7.17
C GLN A 114 19.09 -1.31 -7.20
N ALA A 115 20.04 -1.26 -6.26
CA ALA A 115 21.17 -2.20 -6.20
C ALA A 115 20.79 -3.57 -5.65
N LEU A 116 19.83 -3.64 -4.72
CA LEU A 116 19.42 -4.90 -4.09
C LEU A 116 18.42 -5.67 -4.97
N PRO A 117 18.69 -6.96 -5.31
CA PRO A 117 17.75 -7.80 -6.04
C PRO A 117 16.54 -8.23 -5.19
N GLN A 118 16.64 -8.12 -3.86
CA GLN A 118 15.55 -8.44 -2.94
C GLN A 118 14.40 -7.44 -3.00
N VAL A 119 14.65 -6.23 -3.48
CA VAL A 119 13.67 -5.15 -3.58
C VAL A 119 13.12 -5.11 -5.00
N ASP A 120 11.81 -5.22 -5.18
CA ASP A 120 11.20 -5.36 -6.50
C ASP A 120 10.72 -4.02 -7.08
N PHE A 121 10.18 -3.17 -6.22
CA PHE A 121 9.73 -1.82 -6.54
C PHE A 121 10.11 -0.85 -5.41
N PHE A 122 9.97 0.46 -5.64
CA PHE A 122 10.44 1.48 -4.71
C PHE A 122 9.29 2.32 -4.17
N TRP A 123 9.05 2.25 -2.87
CA TRP A 123 8.28 3.23 -2.11
C TRP A 123 9.28 4.02 -1.25
N PRO A 124 9.28 5.37 -1.27
CA PRO A 124 10.19 6.14 -0.43
C PRO A 124 10.06 5.82 1.05
N LEU A 125 11.12 5.22 1.60
CA LEU A 125 11.20 4.84 3.02
C LEU A 125 11.20 6.04 3.96
N VAL A 126 11.67 7.19 3.50
CA VAL A 126 11.63 8.45 4.23
C VAL A 126 11.11 9.58 3.37
N GLY A 127 10.54 10.59 4.02
CA GLY A 127 10.03 11.77 3.35
C GLY A 127 11.10 12.85 3.10
N ALA A 128 10.87 13.68 2.08
CA ALA A 128 11.64 14.90 1.83
C ALA A 128 11.19 16.03 2.77
N LEU A 129 11.39 15.83 4.08
CA LEU A 129 10.80 16.66 5.14
C LEU A 129 11.27 18.12 5.15
N GLU A 130 12.43 18.40 4.57
CA GLU A 130 12.96 19.76 4.46
C GLU A 130 12.30 20.59 3.36
N GLN A 131 11.48 19.97 2.51
CA GLN A 131 10.74 20.65 1.45
C GLN A 131 9.41 21.24 1.96
N PRO A 132 8.89 22.30 1.32
CA PRO A 132 7.52 22.76 1.56
C PRO A 132 6.52 21.62 1.33
N VAL A 133 5.52 21.50 2.21
CA VAL A 133 4.52 20.42 2.18
C VAL A 133 3.89 20.24 0.79
N GLN A 134 3.63 21.34 0.08
CA GLN A 134 3.00 21.33 -1.25
C GLN A 134 3.92 20.82 -2.38
N LEU A 135 5.22 20.70 -2.13
CA LEU A 135 6.22 20.23 -3.09
C LEU A 135 6.80 18.87 -2.70
N LYS A 136 6.49 18.36 -1.51
CA LYS A 136 7.07 17.14 -0.94
C LYS A 136 6.86 15.94 -1.87
N GLY A 137 5.61 15.56 -2.16
CA GLY A 137 5.33 14.36 -2.96
C GLY A 137 5.93 14.43 -4.37
N MET A 138 5.83 15.58 -5.03
CA MET A 138 6.46 15.79 -6.34
C MET A 138 8.00 15.70 -6.28
N THR A 139 8.62 16.22 -5.22
CA THR A 139 10.08 16.14 -5.02
C THR A 139 10.52 14.69 -4.80
N GLU A 140 9.77 13.95 -3.98
CA GLU A 140 10.01 12.54 -3.71
C GLU A 140 9.90 11.70 -4.99
N LEU A 141 8.87 11.93 -5.80
CA LEU A 141 8.71 11.26 -7.10
C LEU A 141 9.87 11.56 -8.05
N LYS A 142 10.29 12.83 -8.13
CA LYS A 142 11.43 13.26 -8.96
C LYS A 142 12.71 12.56 -8.53
N ILE A 143 13.06 12.61 -7.25
CA ILE A 143 14.30 12.00 -6.74
C ILE A 143 14.27 10.48 -6.98
N SER A 144 13.12 9.85 -6.74
CA SER A 144 12.92 8.42 -7.00
C SER A 144 13.19 8.08 -8.47
N MET A 145 12.55 8.79 -9.41
CA MET A 145 12.75 8.56 -10.84
C MET A 145 14.18 8.87 -11.32
N GLU A 146 14.92 9.74 -10.64
CA GLU A 146 16.32 10.02 -10.96
C GLU A 146 17.28 8.88 -10.55
N HIS A 147 16.95 8.12 -9.50
CA HIS A 147 17.89 7.22 -8.82
C HIS A 147 17.51 5.73 -8.86
N THR A 148 16.30 5.39 -9.31
CA THR A 148 15.90 4.01 -9.61
C THR A 148 15.18 3.92 -10.95
N VAL A 149 15.28 2.74 -11.59
CA VAL A 149 14.53 2.39 -12.82
C VAL A 149 13.40 1.40 -12.53
N LYS A 150 13.25 0.97 -11.28
CA LYS A 150 12.13 0.13 -10.82
C LYS A 150 10.83 0.93 -10.79
N HIS A 151 9.69 0.24 -10.69
CA HIS A 151 8.39 0.90 -10.48
C HIS A 151 8.40 1.69 -9.17
N ILE A 152 7.72 2.83 -9.13
CA ILE A 152 7.68 3.72 -7.96
C ILE A 152 6.27 3.75 -7.35
N GLN A 153 6.17 3.68 -6.03
CA GLN A 153 4.97 4.09 -5.31
C GLN A 153 5.15 5.51 -4.80
N ALA A 154 4.20 6.38 -5.15
CA ALA A 154 4.14 7.78 -4.73
C ALA A 154 2.91 8.00 -3.84
N MET A 155 2.73 9.23 -3.39
CA MET A 155 1.53 9.70 -2.71
C MET A 155 1.21 11.12 -3.21
N ALA A 156 -0.06 11.41 -3.48
CA ALA A 156 -0.49 12.75 -3.86
C ALA A 156 -1.44 13.31 -2.81
N THR A 157 -1.21 14.55 -2.39
CA THR A 157 -1.98 15.21 -1.33
C THR A 157 -3.09 16.12 -1.85
N SER A 158 -3.13 16.34 -3.16
CA SER A 158 -4.13 17.18 -3.81
C SER A 158 -4.34 16.80 -5.27
N ALA A 159 -5.49 17.17 -5.82
CA ALA A 159 -5.78 17.03 -7.24
C ALA A 159 -4.76 17.73 -8.15
N LEU A 160 -4.18 18.87 -7.70
CA LEU A 160 -3.15 19.57 -8.45
C LEU A 160 -1.86 18.75 -8.50
N GLU A 161 -1.40 18.27 -7.35
CA GLU A 161 -0.20 17.45 -7.26
C GLU A 161 -0.34 16.16 -8.07
N ALA A 162 -1.49 15.47 -7.97
CA ALA A 162 -1.79 14.28 -8.77
C ALA A 162 -1.66 14.54 -10.29
N ARG A 163 -2.23 15.65 -10.79
CA ARG A 163 -2.10 16.03 -12.21
C ARG A 163 -0.66 16.33 -12.59
N GLN A 164 0.09 17.01 -11.72
CA GLN A 164 1.51 17.31 -11.96
C GLN A 164 2.35 16.03 -11.99
N MET A 165 2.09 15.06 -11.11
CA MET A 165 2.75 13.75 -11.13
C MET A 165 2.47 12.99 -12.44
N VAL A 166 1.22 13.03 -12.93
CA VAL A 166 0.86 12.45 -14.23
C VAL A 166 1.62 13.15 -15.37
N GLU A 167 1.66 14.47 -15.39
CA GLU A 167 2.42 15.25 -16.37
C GLU A 167 3.93 14.90 -16.33
N PHE A 168 4.49 14.78 -15.13
CA PHE A 168 5.87 14.36 -14.94
C PHE A 168 6.13 12.95 -15.48
N GLY A 169 5.24 11.98 -15.19
CA GLY A 169 5.32 10.65 -15.78
C GLY A 169 5.21 10.65 -17.31
N CYS A 170 4.48 11.61 -17.89
CA CYS A 170 4.37 11.78 -19.34
C CYS A 170 5.69 12.24 -19.98
N ILE A 171 6.60 12.90 -19.24
CA ILE A 171 7.93 13.26 -19.77
C ILE A 171 8.69 12.01 -20.21
N PHE A 172 8.54 10.89 -19.50
CA PHE A 172 9.24 9.64 -19.78
C PHE A 172 8.54 8.77 -20.83
N THR A 173 7.22 8.88 -20.95
CA THR A 173 6.39 8.02 -21.82
C THR A 173 5.91 8.75 -23.09
N GLY A 174 6.07 10.06 -23.15
CA GLY A 174 5.71 10.95 -24.26
C GLY A 174 4.25 11.39 -24.28
N THR A 175 3.31 10.58 -23.79
CA THR A 175 1.87 10.88 -23.82
C THR A 175 1.13 10.30 -22.61
N PRO A 176 0.00 10.91 -22.19
CA PRO A 176 -0.87 10.33 -21.16
C PRO A 176 -1.36 8.92 -21.49
N GLU A 177 -1.64 8.61 -22.77
CA GLU A 177 -2.08 7.30 -23.20
C GLU A 177 -0.98 6.24 -23.09
N ALA A 178 0.28 6.62 -23.35
CA ALA A 178 1.42 5.74 -23.15
C ALA A 178 1.67 5.48 -21.67
N LEU A 179 1.56 6.50 -20.82
CA LEU A 179 1.64 6.35 -19.36
C LEU A 179 0.51 5.46 -18.82
N ALA A 180 -0.72 5.66 -19.25
CA ALA A 180 -1.87 4.83 -18.85
C ALA A 180 -1.70 3.34 -19.22
N LYS A 181 -1.03 3.04 -20.33
CA LYS A 181 -0.72 1.65 -20.73
C LYS A 181 0.48 1.06 -19.98
N ARG A 182 1.41 1.90 -19.54
CA ARG A 182 2.65 1.52 -18.85
C ARG A 182 2.93 2.49 -17.70
N PRO A 183 2.18 2.37 -16.59
CA PRO A 183 2.30 3.31 -15.49
C PRO A 183 3.65 3.12 -14.78
N LEU A 184 4.50 4.14 -14.85
CA LEU A 184 5.84 4.15 -14.23
C LEU A 184 5.78 4.33 -12.72
N PHE A 185 4.64 4.76 -12.21
CA PHE A 185 4.36 4.86 -10.80
C PHE A 185 2.92 4.44 -10.49
N SER A 186 2.69 4.09 -9.25
CA SER A 186 1.38 3.92 -8.62
C SER A 186 1.31 4.87 -7.42
N ALA A 187 0.11 5.10 -6.89
CA ALA A 187 -0.10 6.06 -5.82
C ALA A 187 -0.81 5.41 -4.63
N VAL A 188 -0.23 5.54 -3.45
CA VAL A 188 -0.83 5.15 -2.18
C VAL A 188 -1.76 6.27 -1.73
N GLU A 189 -3.06 5.99 -1.71
CA GLU A 189 -4.11 6.92 -1.33
C GLU A 189 -4.88 6.33 -0.14
N CYS A 190 -4.71 6.95 1.02
CA CYS A 190 -5.20 6.41 2.28
C CYS A 190 -6.54 7.06 2.66
N PRO A 191 -7.63 6.28 2.90
CA PRO A 191 -8.74 6.79 3.68
C PRO A 191 -8.29 7.07 5.13
N ILE A 192 -8.97 8.01 5.77
CA ILE A 192 -8.82 8.25 7.20
C ILE A 192 -9.79 7.33 7.93
N SER A 193 -9.26 6.33 8.62
CA SER A 193 -10.09 5.45 9.43
C SER A 193 -10.62 6.15 10.68
N PRO A 194 -11.90 5.95 11.04
CA PRO A 194 -12.88 5.10 10.38
C PRO A 194 -13.65 5.80 9.24
N LEU A 195 -13.71 5.16 8.06
CA LEU A 195 -14.68 5.41 6.98
C LEU A 195 -14.74 6.88 6.49
N THR A 196 -13.61 7.58 6.45
CA THR A 196 -13.54 9.00 6.07
C THR A 196 -12.58 9.22 4.90
N PHE A 197 -12.98 10.09 3.97
CA PHE A 197 -12.23 10.47 2.78
C PHE A 197 -12.05 12.00 2.79
N GLU A 198 -10.82 12.42 3.06
CA GLU A 198 -10.47 13.83 3.27
C GLU A 198 -10.39 14.61 1.97
N GLN A 199 -10.72 15.90 2.02
CA GLN A 199 -10.52 16.79 0.90
C GLN A 199 -9.02 16.90 0.54
N GLY A 200 -8.69 17.08 -0.73
CA GLY A 200 -7.30 16.97 -1.20
C GLY A 200 -6.94 15.52 -1.56
N LEU A 201 -6.89 14.61 -0.59
CA LEU A 201 -6.52 13.20 -0.79
C LEU A 201 -7.50 12.49 -1.73
N VAL A 202 -8.80 12.54 -1.44
CA VAL A 202 -9.80 11.86 -2.28
C VAL A 202 -9.88 12.46 -3.69
N GLU A 203 -9.56 13.74 -3.82
CA GLU A 203 -9.53 14.42 -5.13
C GLU A 203 -8.28 14.03 -5.92
N ALA A 204 -7.14 13.83 -5.26
CA ALA A 204 -5.93 13.28 -5.85
C ALA A 204 -6.20 11.87 -6.41
N GLN A 205 -6.82 11.01 -5.60
CA GLN A 205 -7.24 9.67 -6.02
C GLN A 205 -8.11 9.70 -7.28
N VAL A 206 -9.10 10.60 -7.34
CA VAL A 206 -9.98 10.75 -8.52
C VAL A 206 -9.18 11.13 -9.77
N GLU A 207 -8.21 12.04 -9.67
CA GLU A 207 -7.38 12.45 -10.81
C GLU A 207 -6.43 11.34 -11.27
N LEU A 208 -5.84 10.59 -10.33
CA LEU A 208 -4.99 9.43 -10.61
C LEU A 208 -5.77 8.32 -11.33
N ALA A 209 -6.99 8.01 -10.84
CA ALA A 209 -7.88 7.04 -11.46
C ALA A 209 -8.26 7.44 -12.89
N LYS A 210 -8.58 8.73 -13.13
CA LYS A 210 -8.84 9.25 -14.49
C LYS A 210 -7.65 9.08 -15.42
N ALA A 211 -6.43 9.25 -14.91
CA ALA A 211 -5.20 9.04 -15.66
C ALA A 211 -4.82 7.56 -15.83
N SER A 212 -5.60 6.62 -15.26
CA SER A 212 -5.26 5.18 -15.21
C SER A 212 -3.92 4.90 -14.53
N ILE A 213 -3.53 5.73 -13.57
CA ILE A 213 -2.46 5.41 -12.63
C ILE A 213 -3.03 4.43 -11.58
N PRO A 214 -2.35 3.31 -11.28
CA PRO A 214 -2.82 2.40 -10.25
C PRO A 214 -2.92 3.09 -8.89
N VAL A 215 -4.11 3.03 -8.30
CA VAL A 215 -4.37 3.53 -6.94
C VAL A 215 -4.26 2.36 -5.97
N VAL A 216 -3.42 2.50 -4.95
CA VAL A 216 -3.30 1.61 -3.81
C VAL A 216 -4.13 2.19 -2.67
N ALA A 217 -5.32 1.61 -2.43
CA ALA A 217 -6.23 2.09 -1.41
C ALA A 217 -5.83 1.53 -0.04
N MET A 218 -4.88 2.20 0.62
CA MET A 218 -4.29 1.68 1.85
C MET A 218 -5.08 2.10 3.09
N SER A 219 -5.88 1.19 3.63
CA SER A 219 -6.49 1.39 4.94
C SER A 219 -5.49 1.03 6.06
N ALA A 220 -5.16 2.01 6.88
CA ALA A 220 -4.26 1.92 8.04
C ALA A 220 -5.04 2.12 9.35
N SER A 221 -5.99 1.22 9.62
CA SER A 221 -6.75 1.24 10.87
C SER A 221 -5.92 0.71 12.03
N VAL A 222 -6.08 1.30 13.20
CA VAL A 222 -5.50 0.81 14.46
C VAL A 222 -6.59 0.13 15.27
N MET A 223 -6.46 -1.19 15.45
CA MET A 223 -7.46 -2.01 16.16
C MET A 223 -7.62 -1.54 17.61
N GLY A 224 -8.85 -1.21 17.99
CA GLY A 224 -9.17 -0.67 19.31
C GLY A 224 -9.02 0.85 19.47
N LEU A 225 -8.47 1.55 18.46
CA LEU A 225 -8.38 3.02 18.44
C LEU A 225 -9.24 3.63 17.32
N THR A 226 -8.91 3.33 16.06
CA THR A 226 -9.62 3.86 14.87
C THR A 226 -10.47 2.80 14.15
N SER A 227 -10.56 1.60 14.73
CA SER A 227 -11.46 0.52 14.34
C SER A 227 -11.88 -0.29 15.58
N PRO A 228 -12.88 -1.20 15.48
CA PRO A 228 -13.24 -2.07 16.60
C PRO A 228 -12.04 -2.81 17.20
N VAL A 229 -12.10 -3.17 18.48
CA VAL A 229 -11.00 -3.92 19.13
C VAL A 229 -10.88 -5.38 18.68
N THR A 230 -11.88 -5.89 17.95
CA THR A 230 -11.90 -7.28 17.50
C THR A 230 -11.38 -7.40 16.08
N ILE A 231 -10.54 -8.41 15.82
CA ILE A 231 -9.95 -8.69 14.49
C ILE A 231 -11.02 -8.70 13.39
N SER A 232 -12.12 -9.43 13.60
CA SER A 232 -13.19 -9.51 12.59
C SER A 232 -13.91 -8.17 12.37
N GLY A 233 -14.09 -7.37 13.42
CA GLY A 233 -14.68 -6.04 13.31
C GLY A 233 -13.77 -5.07 12.55
N THR A 234 -12.47 -5.10 12.83
CA THR A 234 -11.46 -4.33 12.07
C THR A 234 -11.45 -4.74 10.61
N ILE A 235 -11.34 -6.04 10.30
CA ILE A 235 -11.33 -6.51 8.91
C ILE A 235 -12.61 -6.06 8.19
N ALA A 236 -13.79 -6.13 8.82
CA ALA A 236 -15.04 -5.69 8.20
C ALA A 236 -15.06 -4.17 7.90
N GLN A 237 -14.53 -3.35 8.82
CA GLN A 237 -14.42 -1.90 8.60
C GLN A 237 -13.40 -1.55 7.51
N VAL A 238 -12.19 -2.09 7.61
CA VAL A 238 -11.07 -1.86 6.67
C VAL A 238 -11.45 -2.34 5.26
N ASN A 239 -12.17 -3.46 5.17
CA ASN A 239 -12.71 -3.93 3.90
C ASN A 239 -13.79 -2.99 3.34
N ALA A 240 -14.64 -2.39 4.18
CA ALA A 240 -15.60 -1.39 3.73
C ALA A 240 -14.91 -0.12 3.19
N GLU A 241 -13.85 0.36 3.85
CA GLU A 241 -13.04 1.49 3.36
C GLU A 241 -12.42 1.20 1.99
N ASN A 242 -11.84 0.01 1.81
CA ASN A 242 -11.28 -0.43 0.53
C ASN A 242 -12.35 -0.49 -0.58
N LEU A 243 -13.53 -1.06 -0.29
CA LEU A 243 -14.64 -1.11 -1.26
C LEU A 243 -15.17 0.28 -1.61
N ALA A 244 -15.24 1.20 -0.64
CA ALA A 244 -15.59 2.59 -0.90
C ALA A 244 -14.55 3.28 -1.80
N SER A 245 -13.26 3.10 -1.51
CA SER A 245 -12.18 3.63 -2.34
C SER A 245 -12.20 3.05 -3.77
N LEU A 246 -12.55 1.76 -3.90
CA LEU A 246 -12.77 1.13 -5.19
C LEU A 246 -13.90 1.80 -5.96
N VAL A 247 -15.06 2.02 -5.33
CA VAL A 247 -16.19 2.72 -5.93
C VAL A 247 -15.78 4.11 -6.41
N ILE A 248 -15.08 4.89 -5.58
CA ILE A 248 -14.58 6.23 -5.95
C ILE A 248 -13.72 6.16 -7.22
N SER A 249 -12.79 5.21 -7.29
CA SER A 249 -11.89 5.03 -8.43
C SER A 249 -12.63 4.61 -9.70
N GLN A 250 -13.55 3.65 -9.60
CA GLN A 250 -14.29 3.12 -10.75
C GLN A 250 -15.37 4.08 -11.27
N VAL A 251 -15.96 4.90 -10.39
CA VAL A 251 -16.87 5.99 -10.79
C VAL A 251 -16.07 7.10 -11.49
N ALA A 252 -14.89 7.44 -10.99
CA ALA A 252 -14.01 8.42 -11.64
C ALA A 252 -13.60 7.97 -13.05
N LYS A 253 -13.25 6.70 -13.21
CA LYS A 253 -13.01 6.06 -14.51
C LYS A 253 -13.23 4.55 -14.44
N LYS A 254 -14.23 4.08 -15.18
CA LYS A 254 -14.50 2.64 -15.31
C LYS A 254 -13.27 1.92 -15.86
N GLY A 255 -12.80 0.89 -15.17
CA GLY A 255 -11.60 0.14 -15.54
C GLY A 255 -10.29 0.76 -15.05
N ALA A 256 -10.32 1.78 -14.19
CA ALA A 256 -9.12 2.29 -13.53
C ALA A 256 -8.38 1.17 -12.78
N PRO A 257 -7.06 1.02 -12.92
CA PRO A 257 -6.29 0.04 -12.15
C PRO A 257 -6.37 0.35 -10.65
N PHE A 258 -6.59 -0.68 -9.83
CA PHE A 258 -6.80 -0.54 -8.39
C PHE A 258 -6.12 -1.68 -7.65
N ILE A 259 -5.49 -1.36 -6.53
CA ILE A 259 -4.83 -2.31 -5.64
C ILE A 259 -5.53 -2.21 -4.27
N TYR A 260 -6.15 -3.33 -3.88
CA TYR A 260 -6.74 -3.49 -2.55
C TYR A 260 -5.62 -3.52 -1.51
N SER A 261 -5.68 -2.69 -0.47
CA SER A 261 -4.54 -2.56 0.43
C SER A 261 -4.87 -2.36 1.90
N SER A 262 -4.00 -2.89 2.76
CA SER A 262 -4.05 -2.57 4.18
C SER A 262 -2.67 -2.60 4.85
N ASP A 263 -2.51 -1.64 5.77
CA ASP A 263 -1.44 -1.59 6.76
C ASP A 263 -2.03 -1.56 8.19
N SER A 264 -3.20 -2.17 8.38
CA SER A 264 -3.89 -2.14 9.66
C SER A 264 -3.20 -3.06 10.68
N SER A 265 -2.95 -2.52 11.87
CA SER A 265 -2.31 -3.25 12.96
C SER A 265 -3.01 -2.99 14.30
N PRO A 266 -2.75 -3.82 15.33
CA PRO A 266 -3.23 -3.61 16.67
C PRO A 266 -2.78 -2.28 17.27
N GLY A 267 -3.57 -1.73 18.19
CA GLY A 267 -3.11 -0.66 19.07
C GLY A 267 -2.57 -1.22 20.37
N ASP A 268 -1.42 -0.72 20.83
CA ASP A 268 -1.02 -0.85 22.22
C ASP A 268 -1.91 0.10 23.05
N LEU A 269 -2.91 -0.45 23.74
CA LEU A 269 -3.85 0.33 24.55
C LEU A 269 -3.22 0.94 25.80
N LYS A 270 -2.04 0.49 26.21
CA LYS A 270 -1.30 1.06 27.34
C LYS A 270 -0.50 2.29 26.91
N LEU A 271 0.11 2.23 25.72
CA LEU A 271 0.92 3.33 25.18
C LEU A 271 0.13 4.28 24.28
N GLY A 272 -1.02 3.86 23.78
CA GLY A 272 -1.83 4.61 22.82
C GLY A 272 -1.20 4.69 21.42
N SER A 273 -0.29 3.78 21.10
CA SER A 273 0.42 3.71 19.82
C SER A 273 -0.05 2.53 18.99
N ILE A 274 0.31 2.52 17.71
CA ILE A 274 0.21 1.31 16.87
C ILE A 274 1.26 0.28 17.34
N ASP A 275 0.94 -1.01 17.18
CA ASP A 275 1.81 -2.13 17.48
C ASP A 275 1.84 -3.11 16.29
N TYR A 276 2.81 -2.90 15.40
CA TYR A 276 3.16 -3.78 14.27
C TYR A 276 3.79 -5.10 14.72
N GLY A 277 4.31 -5.18 15.96
CA GLY A 277 4.92 -6.39 16.52
C GLY A 277 3.92 -7.35 17.17
N ALA A 278 2.68 -6.89 17.38
CA ALA A 278 1.62 -7.71 17.95
C ALA A 278 1.25 -8.90 17.05
N LEU A 279 0.95 -10.04 17.67
CA LEU A 279 0.56 -11.27 16.97
C LEU A 279 -0.69 -11.04 16.10
N GLU A 280 -1.64 -10.24 16.58
CA GLU A 280 -2.87 -9.93 15.89
C GLU A 280 -2.63 -9.15 14.58
N ALA A 281 -1.48 -8.49 14.41
CA ALA A 281 -1.13 -7.81 13.16
C ALA A 281 -1.14 -8.79 11.99
N THR A 282 -0.45 -9.92 12.10
CA THR A 282 -0.41 -10.96 11.06
C THR A 282 -1.79 -11.55 10.78
N LEU A 283 -2.64 -11.68 11.81
CA LEU A 283 -4.01 -12.20 11.67
C LEU A 283 -4.91 -11.23 10.89
N VAL A 284 -4.87 -9.94 11.22
CA VAL A 284 -5.60 -8.89 10.50
C VAL A 284 -5.13 -8.86 9.05
N LYS A 285 -3.82 -8.78 8.82
CA LYS A 285 -3.18 -8.78 7.50
C LYS A 285 -3.55 -10.00 6.65
N THR A 286 -3.52 -11.20 7.22
CA THR A 286 -3.97 -12.44 6.56
C THR A 286 -5.44 -12.34 6.16
N GLY A 287 -6.29 -11.85 7.06
CA GLY A 287 -7.71 -11.63 6.79
C GLY A 287 -7.95 -10.65 5.65
N MET A 288 -7.21 -9.55 5.62
CA MET A 288 -7.25 -8.56 4.55
C MET A 288 -6.80 -9.14 3.21
N GLY A 289 -5.69 -9.88 3.19
CA GLY A 289 -5.24 -10.58 1.98
C GLY A 289 -6.29 -11.55 1.43
N GLN A 290 -6.92 -12.35 2.30
CA GLN A 290 -8.00 -13.26 1.91
C GLN A 290 -9.21 -12.53 1.32
N MET A 291 -9.52 -11.33 1.81
CA MET A 291 -10.57 -10.48 1.25
C MET A 291 -10.20 -9.94 -0.14
N GLY A 292 -8.96 -9.47 -0.32
CA GLY A 292 -8.44 -9.08 -1.65
C GLY A 292 -8.55 -10.22 -2.67
N ARG A 293 -8.10 -11.43 -2.28
CA ARG A 293 -8.25 -12.66 -3.10
C ARG A 293 -9.71 -13.00 -3.40
N ARG A 294 -10.63 -12.85 -2.44
CA ARG A 294 -12.07 -13.08 -2.65
C ARG A 294 -12.62 -12.24 -3.80
N TYR A 295 -12.15 -11.02 -3.97
CA TYR A 295 -12.59 -10.13 -5.06
C TYR A 295 -11.81 -10.31 -6.36
N GLY A 296 -10.79 -11.16 -6.36
CA GLY A 296 -9.84 -11.32 -7.46
C GLY A 296 -9.05 -10.05 -7.75
N LEU A 297 -8.91 -9.15 -6.78
CA LEU A 297 -8.21 -7.87 -6.96
C LEU A 297 -6.71 -8.05 -6.68
N PRO A 298 -5.85 -7.31 -7.41
CA PRO A 298 -4.47 -7.10 -6.99
C PRO A 298 -4.44 -6.59 -5.55
N THR A 299 -3.56 -7.18 -4.73
CA THR A 299 -3.58 -6.98 -3.28
C THR A 299 -2.21 -6.58 -2.74
N MET A 300 -2.17 -5.60 -1.86
CA MET A 300 -1.00 -5.19 -1.09
C MET A 300 -1.29 -5.31 0.40
N VAL A 301 -0.39 -5.92 1.16
CA VAL A 301 -0.48 -5.99 2.62
C VAL A 301 0.88 -5.65 3.18
N CYS A 302 0.92 -4.65 4.03
CA CYS A 302 2.16 -4.03 4.50
C CYS A 302 2.69 -4.64 5.81
N GLY A 303 3.90 -4.24 6.18
CA GLY A 303 4.59 -4.59 7.42
C GLY A 303 5.34 -5.91 7.36
N ILE A 304 6.15 -6.09 6.31
CA ILE A 304 7.16 -7.16 6.17
C ILE A 304 8.53 -6.78 6.77
N GLY A 305 8.65 -5.61 7.42
CA GLY A 305 9.85 -5.19 8.15
C GLY A 305 9.94 -5.83 9.54
N LEU A 306 11.16 -5.88 10.08
CA LEU A 306 11.38 -6.32 11.47
C LEU A 306 11.08 -5.24 12.50
N GLU A 307 11.11 -3.96 12.12
CA GLU A 307 10.87 -2.82 13.01
C GLU A 307 11.82 -2.75 14.22
N ASP A 308 13.01 -3.36 14.10
CA ASP A 308 13.97 -3.49 15.21
C ASP A 308 14.77 -2.20 15.43
N LEU A 309 15.09 -1.94 16.70
CA LEU A 309 15.88 -0.80 17.15
C LEU A 309 17.32 -1.18 17.51
N SER A 310 17.73 -2.43 17.23
CA SER A 310 19.04 -3.00 17.55
C SER A 310 19.54 -3.97 16.48
N LEU A 311 20.84 -4.23 16.43
CA LEU A 311 21.47 -5.19 15.49
C LEU A 311 21.78 -6.54 16.14
N SER A 312 20.93 -7.01 17.05
CA SER A 312 21.25 -8.22 17.82
C SER A 312 21.05 -9.51 17.00
N LEU A 313 21.94 -10.50 17.17
CA LEU A 313 21.86 -11.79 16.48
C LEU A 313 20.62 -12.61 16.87
N ALA A 314 20.07 -12.41 18.08
CA ALA A 314 18.81 -13.05 18.49
C ALA A 314 17.66 -12.60 17.59
N ASN A 315 17.62 -11.32 17.24
CA ASN A 315 16.56 -10.74 16.41
C ASN A 315 16.67 -11.14 14.93
N LEU A 316 17.85 -11.55 14.46
CA LEU A 316 18.02 -12.08 13.10
C LEU A 316 17.42 -13.48 12.95
N TRP A 317 17.61 -14.36 13.94
CA TRP A 317 17.05 -15.71 13.93
C TRP A 317 15.56 -15.73 14.28
N ASP A 318 15.11 -14.82 15.15
CA ASP A 318 13.68 -14.62 15.44
C ASP A 318 12.97 -13.87 14.29
N GLY A 319 13.74 -13.09 13.53
CA GLY A 319 13.25 -12.33 12.37
C GLY A 319 12.87 -13.20 11.17
N VAL A 320 13.56 -14.32 10.95
CA VAL A 320 13.20 -15.26 9.87
C VAL A 320 11.77 -15.82 10.07
N PRO A 321 11.39 -16.37 11.24
CA PRO A 321 10.00 -16.72 11.53
C PRO A 321 9.01 -15.58 11.28
N HIS A 322 9.33 -14.35 11.71
CA HIS A 322 8.46 -13.19 11.47
C HIS A 322 8.23 -12.96 9.96
N LEU A 323 9.30 -12.75 9.20
CA LEU A 323 9.18 -12.51 7.75
C LEU A 323 8.62 -13.71 7.00
N LEU A 324 8.86 -14.93 7.47
CA LEU A 324 8.24 -16.14 6.93
C LEU A 324 6.72 -16.09 7.07
N THR A 325 6.21 -15.74 8.27
CA THR A 325 4.75 -15.62 8.46
C THR A 325 4.15 -14.52 7.59
N GLN A 326 4.88 -13.42 7.36
CA GLN A 326 4.43 -12.39 6.44
C GLN A 326 4.48 -12.87 4.99
N SER A 327 5.50 -13.63 4.58
CA SER A 327 5.71 -14.10 3.19
C SER A 327 4.59 -14.99 2.67
N VAL A 328 3.86 -15.68 3.57
CA VAL A 328 2.74 -16.57 3.21
C VAL A 328 1.38 -15.87 3.26
N ILE A 329 1.34 -14.58 3.63
CA ILE A 329 0.11 -13.78 3.56
C ILE A 329 -0.33 -13.72 2.09
N PRO A 330 -1.62 -13.92 1.79
CA PRO A 330 -2.14 -13.92 0.42
C PRO A 330 -2.16 -12.50 -0.16
N SER A 331 -0.99 -11.98 -0.51
CA SER A 331 -0.75 -10.65 -1.06
C SER A 331 0.15 -10.73 -2.30
N ASP A 332 0.04 -9.75 -3.20
CA ASP A 332 0.90 -9.61 -4.38
C ASP A 332 2.07 -8.67 -4.12
N LEU A 333 1.83 -7.65 -3.29
CA LEU A 333 2.79 -6.64 -2.90
C LEU A 333 2.93 -6.59 -1.38
N ALA A 334 4.11 -6.23 -0.90
CA ALA A 334 4.34 -5.90 0.49
C ALA A 334 5.39 -4.80 0.63
N SER A 335 5.38 -4.12 1.78
CA SER A 335 6.32 -3.05 2.10
C SER A 335 6.69 -3.05 3.58
N GLY A 336 7.80 -2.41 3.92
CA GLY A 336 8.24 -2.22 5.30
C GLY A 336 9.71 -2.48 5.56
N ILE A 337 10.46 -3.03 4.60
CA ILE A 337 11.89 -3.29 4.82
C ILE A 337 12.64 -1.98 5.12
N GLY A 338 13.49 -2.01 6.14
CA GLY A 338 14.27 -0.88 6.65
C GLY A 338 13.50 0.09 7.56
N GLY A 339 12.19 -0.10 7.74
CA GLY A 339 11.39 0.59 8.73
C GLY A 339 11.81 0.22 10.15
N ILE A 340 11.78 1.20 11.04
CA ILE A 340 12.02 1.02 12.47
C ILE A 340 11.00 1.84 13.27
N ASP A 341 10.85 1.47 14.54
CA ASP A 341 10.04 2.23 15.50
C ASP A 341 8.59 2.38 15.05
N GLN A 342 7.96 1.28 14.65
CA GLN A 342 6.57 1.26 14.23
C GLN A 342 6.34 2.13 12.98
N ALA A 343 7.23 2.00 12.00
CA ALA A 343 7.31 2.79 10.77
C ALA A 343 7.58 4.30 10.95
N ALA A 344 7.88 4.77 12.16
CA ALA A 344 8.17 6.18 12.40
C ALA A 344 9.56 6.59 11.89
N GLY A 345 10.50 5.66 11.82
CA GLY A 345 11.86 5.92 11.39
C GLY A 345 12.37 4.92 10.36
N ALA A 346 13.59 5.17 9.90
CA ALA A 346 14.31 4.28 9.00
C ALA A 346 15.77 4.10 9.43
N SER A 347 16.36 2.96 9.05
CA SER A 347 17.78 2.69 9.24
C SER A 347 18.37 2.02 7.99
N TYR A 348 19.56 2.45 7.60
CA TYR A 348 20.32 1.81 6.53
C TYR A 348 20.76 0.39 6.92
N GLU A 349 21.15 0.18 8.18
CA GLU A 349 21.52 -1.13 8.68
C GLU A 349 20.31 -2.06 8.72
N GLN A 350 19.16 -1.58 9.21
CA GLN A 350 17.93 -2.35 9.21
C GLN A 350 17.49 -2.73 7.79
N PHE A 351 17.64 -1.81 6.84
CA PHE A 351 17.31 -2.08 5.44
C PHE A 351 18.10 -3.26 4.87
N MET A 352 19.40 -3.33 5.18
CA MET A 352 20.26 -4.44 4.75
C MET A 352 19.91 -5.76 5.46
N VAL A 353 19.60 -5.68 6.77
CA VAL A 353 19.17 -6.83 7.56
C VAL A 353 17.85 -7.39 7.03
N ASP A 354 16.83 -6.56 6.88
CA ASP A 354 15.51 -6.96 6.38
C ASP A 354 15.61 -7.56 4.98
N ALA A 355 16.42 -6.98 4.08
CA ALA A 355 16.64 -7.53 2.76
C ALA A 355 17.25 -8.94 2.83
N TRP A 356 18.24 -9.16 3.69
CA TRP A 356 18.84 -10.49 3.86
C TRP A 356 17.86 -11.51 4.47
N VAL A 357 17.12 -11.12 5.51
CA VAL A 357 16.13 -12.01 6.13
C VAL A 357 15.00 -12.32 5.15
N TRP A 358 14.56 -11.35 4.35
CA TRP A 358 13.58 -11.56 3.29
C TRP A 358 14.06 -12.56 2.23
N ASP A 359 15.35 -12.50 1.86
CA ASP A 359 15.95 -13.43 0.90
C ASP A 359 15.84 -14.88 1.37
N ILE A 360 15.96 -15.11 2.69
CA ILE A 360 15.77 -16.43 3.31
C ILE A 360 14.28 -16.77 3.42
N ALA A 361 13.46 -15.85 3.90
CA ALA A 361 12.04 -16.11 4.17
C ALA A 361 11.26 -16.44 2.89
N LYS A 362 11.53 -15.75 1.78
CA LYS A 362 10.84 -16.00 0.50
C LYS A 362 11.14 -17.36 -0.10
N GLU A 363 12.25 -18.01 0.25
CA GLU A 363 12.58 -19.36 -0.25
C GLU A 363 11.53 -20.39 0.17
N TYR A 364 10.83 -20.15 1.29
CA TYR A 364 9.75 -21.01 1.76
C TYR A 364 8.47 -20.91 0.93
N THR A 365 8.32 -19.87 0.12
CA THR A 365 7.19 -19.72 -0.83
C THR A 365 7.55 -20.12 -2.25
N ARG A 366 8.81 -20.51 -2.49
CA ARG A 366 9.28 -20.96 -3.81
C ARG A 366 8.48 -22.20 -4.28
N PRO A 367 7.99 -22.22 -5.53
CA PRO A 367 7.39 -23.43 -6.08
C PRO A 367 8.43 -24.56 -6.17
N PHE A 368 8.00 -25.79 -5.90
CA PHE A 368 8.86 -26.96 -6.07
C PHE A 368 9.02 -27.31 -7.55
N ASP A 369 10.25 -27.64 -7.94
CA ASP A 369 10.51 -28.26 -9.24
C ASP A 369 9.91 -29.68 -9.23
N THR A 370 8.98 -29.92 -10.15
CA THR A 370 8.26 -31.19 -10.32
C THR A 370 8.65 -31.89 -11.61
N SER A 371 9.75 -31.48 -12.23
CA SER A 371 10.33 -32.17 -13.39
C SER A 371 10.82 -33.57 -13.01
N ASP A 372 10.88 -34.47 -14.01
CA ASP A 372 11.36 -35.84 -13.82
C ASP A 372 12.78 -35.88 -13.26
N GLU A 373 13.64 -34.94 -13.65
CA GLU A 373 15.02 -34.81 -13.18
C GLU A 373 15.07 -34.48 -11.67
N ALA A 374 14.25 -33.53 -11.21
CA ALA A 374 14.15 -33.16 -9.80
C ALA A 374 13.51 -34.25 -8.93
N ILE A 375 12.52 -34.98 -9.47
CA ILE A 375 11.89 -36.11 -8.79
C ILE A 375 12.85 -37.30 -8.71
N SER A 376 13.75 -37.44 -9.69
CA SER A 376 14.74 -38.52 -9.77
C SER A 376 14.09 -39.91 -9.69
N PHE A 377 13.03 -40.13 -10.48
CA PHE A 377 12.27 -41.39 -10.49
C PHE A 377 13.01 -42.53 -11.22
N GLU A 378 13.71 -42.21 -12.30
CA GLU A 378 14.68 -43.12 -12.95
C GLU A 378 16.00 -43.13 -12.18
#